data_AF-A0AAN7E893-F1
#
_entry.id   AF-A0AAN7E893-F1
#
_cell.length_a   1.000
_cell.length_b   1.000
_cell.length_c   1.000
_cell.angle_alpha   90.00
_cell.angle_beta   90.00
_cell.angle_gamma   90.00
#
_symmetry.space_group_name_H-M   'P 1'
#
loop_
_entity.id
_entity.type
_entity.pdbx_description
1 polymer ?
#
loop_
_entity_poly.entity_id
_entity_poly.type
_entity_poly.pdbx_seq_one_letter_code
_entity_poly.pdbx_strand_id
1 'polypeptide(L)'
;MEETERDGENKYERAETRTCCNAHMIIWFDKKKGKYFIHSLELHHNHILHIPQCAHMMPSQQKVSKAQAMEIDLAYDNGIKLKNSYEFMASQVGGRDAL
;
A
#
# COMPACT_ATOMS: atom_id res chain seq x y z
N MET A 1 -17.43 -24.67 -33.87
CA MET A 1 -16.19 -24.07 -34.42
C MET A 1 -16.06 -22.72 -33.75
N GLU A 2 -15.16 -22.49 -32.82
CA GLU A 2 -13.94 -23.20 -32.44
C GLU A 2 -13.67 -22.84 -30.98
N GLU A 3 -13.67 -23.84 -30.10
CA GLU A 3 -13.21 -23.70 -28.72
C GLU A 3 -11.68 -23.58 -28.77
N THR A 4 -11.15 -22.44 -28.37
CA THR A 4 -9.72 -22.34 -28.07
C THR A 4 -9.55 -22.51 -26.57
N GLU A 5 -9.20 -23.74 -26.20
CA GLU A 5 -8.75 -24.11 -24.87
C GLU A 5 -7.60 -23.17 -24.46
N ARG A 6 -7.79 -22.40 -23.39
CA ARG A 6 -6.71 -21.64 -22.77
C ARG A 6 -6.20 -22.42 -21.58
N ASP A 7 -4.98 -22.92 -21.77
CA ASP A 7 -4.14 -23.62 -20.82
C ASP A 7 -4.13 -22.93 -19.44
N GLY A 8 -4.07 -23.75 -18.40
CA GLY A 8 -4.35 -23.39 -17.02
C GLY A 8 -3.29 -22.48 -16.42
N GLU A 9 -3.58 -21.19 -16.35
CA GLU A 9 -3.05 -20.31 -15.32
C GLU A 9 -4.23 -19.80 -14.50
N ASN A 10 -4.21 -20.09 -13.20
CA ASN A 10 -5.21 -19.67 -12.23
C ASN A 10 -5.16 -18.14 -12.11
N LYS A 11 -5.77 -17.45 -13.08
CA LYS A 11 -5.86 -16.00 -13.15
C LYS A 11 -6.96 -15.61 -12.16
N TYR A 12 -6.58 -15.46 -10.90
CA TYR A 12 -7.48 -14.91 -9.89
C TYR A 12 -8.17 -13.68 -10.47
N GLU A 13 -9.50 -13.74 -10.56
CA GLU A 13 -10.30 -12.60 -10.99
C GLU A 13 -10.05 -11.48 -9.99
N ARG A 14 -9.37 -10.42 -10.44
CA ARG A 14 -9.10 -9.25 -9.60
C ARG A 14 -10.46 -8.67 -9.23
N ALA A 15 -10.76 -8.62 -7.94
CA ALA A 15 -11.98 -8.00 -7.46
C ALA A 15 -12.08 -6.57 -8.01
N GLU A 16 -13.25 -6.20 -8.53
CA GLU A 16 -13.49 -4.83 -8.97
C GLU A 16 -13.54 -3.90 -7.76
N THR A 17 -12.42 -3.25 -7.44
CA THR A 17 -12.31 -2.30 -6.32
C THR A 17 -12.61 -0.85 -6.73
N ARG A 18 -13.12 -0.61 -7.95
CA ARG A 18 -13.38 0.75 -8.45
C ARG A 18 -14.72 1.26 -7.91
N THR A 19 -14.68 2.28 -7.07
CA THR A 19 -15.84 2.96 -6.49
C THR A 19 -16.42 4.06 -7.39
N CYS A 20 -15.85 4.27 -8.59
CA CYS A 20 -16.18 5.40 -9.47
C CYS A 20 -16.13 6.76 -8.75
N CYS A 21 -15.22 6.90 -7.78
CA CYS A 21 -15.02 8.14 -7.03
C CYS A 21 -14.40 9.23 -7.92
N ASN A 22 -14.90 10.46 -7.78
CA ASN A 22 -14.39 11.63 -8.51
C ASN A 22 -13.32 12.42 -7.75
N ALA A 23 -12.97 12.01 -6.53
CA ALA A 23 -11.91 12.65 -5.74
C ALA A 23 -10.58 12.59 -6.50
N HIS A 24 -9.93 13.73 -6.65
CA HIS A 24 -8.69 13.85 -7.41
C HIS A 24 -7.88 15.07 -6.98
N MET A 25 -6.57 15.03 -7.23
CA MET A 25 -5.68 16.19 -7.12
C MET A 25 -4.76 16.21 -8.34
N ILE A 26 -4.91 17.24 -9.17
CA ILE A 26 -4.06 17.46 -10.34
C ILE A 26 -3.03 18.50 -9.97
N ILE A 27 -1.74 18.13 -10.04
CA ILE A 27 -0.62 19.01 -9.74
C ILE A 27 0.15 19.26 -11.03
N TRP A 28 0.43 20.54 -11.30
CA TRP A 28 1.25 20.97 -12.42
C TRP A 28 2.57 21.55 -11.91
N PHE A 29 3.62 21.41 -12.72
CA PHE A 29 4.91 22.02 -12.45
C PHE A 29 5.13 23.22 -13.37
N ASP A 30 5.20 24.41 -12.80
CA ASP A 30 5.59 25.61 -13.54
C ASP A 30 7.11 25.61 -13.71
N LYS A 31 7.57 25.23 -14.91
CA LYS A 31 9.00 25.21 -15.26
C LYS A 31 9.66 26.59 -15.18
N LYS A 32 8.91 27.69 -15.35
CA LYS A 32 9.46 29.06 -15.30
C LYS A 32 9.68 29.51 -13.86
N LYS A 33 8.72 29.22 -12.98
CA LYS A 33 8.83 29.55 -11.55
C LYS A 33 9.58 28.50 -10.73
N GLY A 34 9.79 27.31 -11.29
CA GLY A 34 10.40 26.17 -10.60
C GLY A 34 9.53 25.66 -9.44
N LYS A 35 8.21 25.84 -9.51
CA LYS A 35 7.27 25.52 -8.41
C LYS A 35 6.12 24.65 -8.88
N TYR A 36 5.67 23.78 -8.00
CA TYR A 36 4.43 23.01 -8.19
C TYR A 36 3.22 23.85 -7.78
N PHE A 37 2.09 23.64 -8.44
CA PHE A 37 0.80 24.22 -8.05
C PHE A 37 -0.33 23.23 -8.31
N ILE A 38 -1.41 23.40 -7.55
CA ILE A 38 -2.61 22.58 -7.67
C ILE A 38 -3.46 23.18 -8.80
N HIS A 39 -3.73 22.39 -9.84
CA HIS A 39 -4.56 22.77 -10.97
C HIS A 39 -6.05 22.45 -10.70
N SER A 40 -6.33 21.28 -10.14
CA SER A 40 -7.69 20.86 -9.77
C SER A 40 -7.63 20.03 -8.50
N LEU A 41 -8.62 20.20 -7.63
CA LEU A 41 -8.73 19.48 -6.38
C LEU A 41 -10.20 19.19 -6.08
N GLU A 42 -10.54 17.91 -6.02
CA GLU A 42 -11.81 17.41 -5.49
C GLU A 42 -11.49 16.54 -4.29
N LEU A 43 -11.90 16.98 -3.10
CA LEU A 43 -11.64 16.30 -1.83
C LEU A 43 -12.81 15.41 -1.41
N HIS A 44 -13.99 15.56 -2.02
CA HIS A 44 -15.15 14.79 -1.63
C HIS A 44 -15.04 13.36 -2.15
N HIS A 45 -15.04 12.40 -1.22
CA HIS A 45 -15.10 10.98 -1.53
C HIS A 45 -16.53 10.48 -1.41
N ASN A 46 -16.95 9.63 -2.34
CA ASN A 46 -18.24 8.94 -2.31
C ASN A 46 -18.18 7.58 -1.59
N HIS A 47 -17.10 7.31 -0.86
CA HIS A 47 -16.86 6.08 -0.13
C HIS A 47 -16.14 6.36 1.18
N ILE A 48 -16.16 5.38 2.09
CA ILE A 48 -15.37 5.45 3.33
C ILE A 48 -13.89 5.50 2.95
N LEU A 49 -13.16 6.48 3.47
CA LEU A 49 -11.73 6.67 3.22
C LEU A 49 -10.90 5.50 3.74
N HIS A 50 -11.20 5.08 4.97
CA HIS A 50 -10.51 4.00 5.64
C HIS A 50 -11.37 3.45 6.79
N ILE A 51 -11.29 2.13 7.03
CA ILE A 51 -11.95 1.46 8.17
C ILE A 51 -11.09 1.67 9.42
N PRO A 52 -11.46 2.49 10.42
CA PRO A 52 -10.55 2.89 11.51
C PRO A 52 -9.84 1.74 12.22
N GLN A 53 -10.49 0.58 12.34
CA GLN A 53 -9.96 -0.64 12.96
C GLN A 53 -8.72 -1.16 12.23
N CYS A 54 -8.63 -0.95 10.92
CA CYS A 54 -7.53 -1.42 10.06
C CYS A 54 -6.44 -0.37 9.85
N ALA A 55 -6.53 0.82 10.47
CA ALA A 55 -5.68 1.97 10.08
C ALA A 55 -4.20 1.71 10.34
N HIS A 56 -3.91 0.92 11.37
CA HIS A 56 -2.58 0.45 11.72
C HIS A 56 -1.96 -0.47 10.65
N MET A 57 -2.77 -1.08 9.79
CA MET A 57 -2.30 -1.93 8.69
C MET A 57 -1.89 -1.13 7.46
N MET A 58 -2.25 0.16 7.34
CA MET A 58 -1.85 0.96 6.19
C MET A 58 -0.32 1.09 6.11
N PRO A 59 0.31 0.93 4.93
CA PRO A 59 1.75 1.07 4.78
C PRO A 59 2.31 2.41 5.28
N SER A 60 1.52 3.49 5.19
CA SER A 60 1.90 4.82 5.70
C SER A 60 1.93 4.90 7.24
N GLN A 61 1.20 4.00 7.92
CA GLN A 61 1.13 3.86 9.38
C GLN A 61 2.04 2.74 9.90
N GLN A 62 2.44 1.78 9.06
CA GLN A 62 3.44 0.73 9.36
C GLN A 62 4.88 1.27 9.45
N LYS A 63 5.08 2.42 10.10
CA LYS A 63 6.43 2.96 10.34
C LYS A 63 7.12 2.15 11.42
N VAL A 64 8.37 1.75 11.17
CA VAL A 64 9.21 1.10 12.18
C VAL A 64 9.51 2.11 13.28
N SER A 65 9.01 1.84 14.48
CA SER A 65 9.36 2.62 15.67
C SER A 65 10.80 2.35 16.10
N LYS A 66 11.36 3.24 16.93
CA LYS A 66 12.72 3.07 17.45
C LYS A 66 12.89 1.74 18.21
N ALA A 67 11.89 1.33 18.98
CA ALA A 67 11.91 0.06 19.71
C ALA A 67 11.95 -1.13 18.73
N GLN A 68 11.09 -1.13 17.71
CA GLN A 68 11.06 -2.18 16.69
C GLN A 68 12.36 -2.24 15.87
N ALA A 69 12.99 -1.09 15.61
CA ALA A 69 14.30 -1.06 14.96
C ALA A 69 15.38 -1.75 15.83
N MET A 70 15.41 -1.46 17.14
CA MET A 70 16.33 -2.13 18.07
C MET A 70 16.08 -3.64 18.15
N GLU A 71 14.82 -4.07 18.10
CA GLU A 71 14.47 -5.50 18.05
C GLU A 71 14.92 -6.17 16.75
N ILE A 72 14.82 -5.47 15.61
CA ILE A 72 15.32 -5.96 14.31
C ILE A 72 16.84 -6.10 14.34
N ASP A 73 17.55 -5.11 14.89
CA ASP A 73 19.01 -5.14 15.03
C ASP A 73 19.45 -6.31 15.94
N LEU A 74 18.78 -6.47 17.09
CA LEU A 74 19.05 -7.59 18.00
C LEU A 74 18.78 -8.95 17.32
N ALA A 75 17.69 -9.07 16.57
CA ALA A 75 17.38 -10.30 15.83
C ALA A 75 18.48 -10.61 14.80
N TYR A 76 18.98 -9.58 14.10
CA TYR A 76 20.06 -9.71 13.14
C TYR A 76 21.37 -10.16 13.79
N ASP A 77 21.74 -9.57 14.92
CA ASP A 77 22.93 -9.96 15.68
C ASP A 77 22.88 -11.42 16.18
N ASN A 78 21.66 -11.94 16.37
CA ASN A 78 21.41 -13.34 16.74
C ASN A 78 21.19 -14.27 15.52
N GLY A 79 21.52 -13.82 14.31
CA GLY A 79 21.52 -14.64 13.10
C GLY A 79 20.17 -14.74 12.38
N ILE A 80 19.15 -14.01 12.80
CA ILE A 80 17.88 -13.92 12.08
C ILE A 80 18.08 -12.97 10.90
N LYS A 81 17.77 -13.44 9.69
CA LYS A 81 17.85 -12.61 8.48
C LYS A 81 16.90 -11.41 8.63
N LEU A 82 17.38 -10.21 8.27
CA LEU A 82 16.57 -8.98 8.29
C LEU A 82 15.19 -9.16 7.64
N LYS A 83 15.13 -9.82 6.48
CA LYS A 83 13.86 -10.11 5.79
C LYS A 83 12.85 -10.82 6.70
N ASN A 84 13.30 -11.83 7.43
CA ASN A 84 12.43 -12.60 8.33
C ASN A 84 12.00 -11.76 9.52
N SER A 85 12.89 -10.94 10.10
CA SER A 85 12.56 -10.01 11.18
C SER A 85 11.49 -9.01 10.72
N TYR A 86 11.66 -8.41 9.54
CA TYR A 86 10.68 -7.48 8.97
C TYR A 86 9.35 -8.14 8.64
N GLU A 87 9.34 -9.37 8.12
CA GLU A 87 8.11 -10.13 7.83
C GLU A 87 7.36 -10.52 9.11
N PHE A 88 8.09 -10.93 10.15
CA PHE A 88 7.52 -11.21 11.46
C PHE A 88 6.87 -9.97 12.07
N MET A 89 7.59 -8.84 12.08
CA MET A 89 7.06 -7.57 12.61
C MET A 89 5.86 -7.07 11.81
N ALA A 90 5.88 -7.20 10.47
CA ALA A 90 4.74 -6.87 9.64
C ALA A 90 3.52 -7.75 10.00
N SER A 91 3.73 -9.04 10.23
CA SER A 91 2.65 -9.98 10.59
C SER A 91 2.00 -9.65 11.94
N GLN A 92 2.77 -9.15 12.92
CA GLN A 92 2.22 -8.71 14.22
C GLN A 92 1.23 -7.54 14.08
N VAL A 93 1.41 -6.69 13.07
CA VAL A 93 0.58 -5.49 12.84
C VAL A 93 -0.42 -5.68 11.70
N GLY A 94 -0.76 -6.92 11.35
CA GLY A 94 -1.80 -7.26 10.37
C GLY A 94 -1.28 -7.69 8.99
N GLY A 95 0.03 -7.88 8.84
CA GLY A 95 0.65 -8.31 7.59
C GLY A 95 0.90 -7.17 6.60
N ARG A 96 1.32 -7.53 5.38
CA ARG A 96 1.38 -6.60 4.25
C ARG A 96 0.18 -6.87 3.36
N ASP A 97 -0.50 -5.83 2.90
CA ASP A 97 -1.51 -5.98 1.85
C ASP A 97 -0.85 -6.64 0.62
N ALA A 98 -1.41 -7.76 0.17
CA ALA A 98 -1.04 -8.38 -1.09
C ALA A 98 -1.59 -7.50 -2.23
N LEU A 99 -0.70 -6.93 -3.05
CA LEU A 99 -1.04 -6.07 -4.20
C LEU A 99 -1.68 -6.82 -5.38
#